data_AF-A0A1Q3BSP8-F1
#
_entry.id   AF-A0A1Q3BSP8-F1
#
_cell.length_a   1.000
_cell.length_b   1.000
_cell.length_c   1.000
_cell.angle_alpha   90.00
_cell.angle_beta   90.00
_cell.angle_gamma   90.00
#
_symmetry.space_group_name_H-M   'P 1'
#
loop_
_entity.id
_entity.type
_entity.pdbx_description
1 polymer ?
#
loop_
_entity_poly.entity_id
_entity_poly.type
_entity_poly.pdbx_seq_one_letter_code
_entity_poly.pdbx_strand_id
1 'polypeptide(L)'
;LDRFMSNISWKVSFPNARVIHLTHTHSDHHPILLDTMASIPQTNKPFQFIATWLSHLDFINVVKSCWEGNVSNLKYRIKEFSRVAKDWKKEVFGNIFKRKRNILAKLGSVQKYLMEQPLVFLSNLDLSLSLEHNEMLKQEELLWLQK
;
A
#
# COMPACT_ATOMS: atom_id res chain seq x y z
N LEU A 1 -7.01 -1.64 -24.84
CA LEU A 1 -6.10 -1.50 -26.01
C LEU A 1 -4.63 -1.52 -25.60
N ASP A 2 -4.36 -1.67 -24.32
CA ASP A 2 -3.10 -1.34 -23.70
C ASP A 2 -2.12 -2.51 -23.87
N ARG A 3 -0.92 -2.22 -24.41
CA ARG A 3 0.12 -3.22 -24.72
C ARG A 3 1.50 -2.64 -24.44
N PHE A 4 2.46 -3.51 -24.12
CA PHE A 4 3.89 -3.19 -24.07
C PHE A 4 4.61 -3.93 -25.19
N MET A 5 5.49 -3.25 -25.91
CA MET A 5 6.32 -3.83 -26.97
C MET A 5 7.79 -3.70 -26.59
N SER A 6 8.58 -4.75 -26.88
CA SER A 6 10.03 -4.77 -26.66
C SER A 6 10.75 -5.44 -27.82
N ASN A 7 11.99 -5.00 -28.07
CA ASN A 7 12.88 -5.64 -29.01
C ASN A 7 13.73 -6.74 -28.32
N ILE A 8 14.46 -7.51 -29.13
CA ILE A 8 15.26 -8.64 -28.65
C ILE A 8 16.34 -8.17 -27.67
N SER A 9 17.05 -7.08 -27.99
CA SER A 9 18.08 -6.53 -27.10
C SER A 9 17.54 -6.18 -25.71
N TRP A 10 16.32 -5.64 -25.64
CA TRP A 10 15.69 -5.28 -24.37
C TRP A 10 15.33 -6.52 -23.54
N LYS A 11 14.80 -7.58 -24.18
CA LYS A 11 14.51 -8.85 -23.49
C LYS A 11 15.76 -9.52 -22.93
N VAL A 12 16.89 -9.39 -23.61
CA VAL A 12 18.18 -9.90 -23.12
C VAL A 12 18.63 -9.10 -21.89
N SER A 13 18.45 -7.78 -21.88
CA SER A 13 18.78 -6.93 -20.72
C SER A 13 17.86 -7.12 -19.51
N PHE A 14 16.59 -7.48 -19.74
CA PHE A 14 15.58 -7.67 -18.68
C PHE A 14 14.88 -9.03 -18.80
N PRO A 15 15.62 -10.14 -18.59
CA PRO A 15 15.10 -11.49 -18.85
C PRO A 15 13.94 -11.88 -17.93
N ASN A 16 13.81 -11.24 -16.77
CA ASN A 16 12.76 -11.48 -15.79
C ASN A 16 11.62 -10.44 -15.86
N ALA A 17 11.58 -9.62 -16.91
CA ALA A 17 10.56 -8.59 -17.02
C ALA A 17 9.16 -9.18 -17.19
N ARG A 18 8.17 -8.57 -16.53
CA ARG A 18 6.75 -8.94 -16.68
C ARG A 18 5.87 -7.72 -16.85
N VAL A 19 4.75 -7.93 -17.53
CA VAL A 19 3.70 -6.93 -17.76
C VAL A 19 2.51 -7.30 -16.89
N ILE A 20 2.03 -6.34 -16.10
CA ILE A 20 0.89 -6.51 -15.21
C ILE A 20 -0.18 -5.50 -15.60
N HIS A 21 -1.38 -5.97 -15.94
CA HIS A 21 -2.55 -5.11 -16.13
C HIS A 21 -3.18 -4.81 -14.77
N LEU A 22 -3.24 -3.54 -14.41
CA LEU A 22 -3.80 -3.08 -13.14
C LEU A 22 -5.31 -2.88 -13.24
N THR A 23 -5.99 -3.04 -12.10
CA THR A 23 -7.41 -2.73 -11.97
C THR A 23 -7.63 -1.24 -12.14
N HIS A 24 -8.69 -0.91 -12.85
CA HIS A 24 -9.02 0.44 -13.23
C HIS A 24 -9.95 1.11 -12.19
N THR A 25 -9.85 2.43 -11.96
CA THR A 25 -10.62 3.17 -10.94
C THR A 25 -11.38 4.43 -11.43
N HIS A 26 -10.88 5.23 -12.39
CA HIS A 26 -11.49 6.53 -12.80
C HIS A 26 -11.42 6.93 -14.32
N SER A 27 -11.56 6.01 -15.26
CA SER A 27 -11.28 6.05 -16.73
C SER A 27 -11.91 4.78 -17.36
N ASP A 28 -11.75 4.50 -18.63
CA ASP A 28 -12.12 3.25 -19.30
C ASP A 28 -10.89 2.45 -19.75
N HIS A 29 -9.69 2.94 -19.43
CA HIS A 29 -8.40 2.33 -19.76
C HIS A 29 -7.77 1.58 -18.59
N HIS A 30 -7.20 0.39 -18.83
CA HIS A 30 -6.45 -0.37 -17.83
C HIS A 30 -4.98 0.04 -17.79
N PRO A 31 -4.46 0.57 -16.67
CA PRO A 31 -3.04 0.88 -16.56
C PRO A 31 -2.18 -0.38 -16.71
N ILE A 32 -1.01 -0.26 -17.35
CA ILE A 32 -0.03 -1.33 -17.49
C ILE A 32 1.23 -1.00 -16.69
N LEU A 33 1.66 -1.94 -15.86
CA LEU A 33 2.92 -1.90 -15.12
C LEU A 33 3.94 -2.85 -15.76
N LEU A 34 5.12 -2.31 -16.09
CA LEU A 34 6.29 -3.08 -16.51
C LEU A 34 7.23 -3.25 -15.30
N ASP A 35 7.38 -4.48 -14.82
CA ASP A 35 8.28 -4.83 -13.72
C ASP A 35 9.53 -5.50 -14.30
N THR A 36 10.68 -4.79 -14.25
CA THR A 36 11.96 -5.25 -14.80
C THR A 36 12.87 -5.92 -13.76
N MET A 37 12.47 -5.94 -12.49
CA MET A 37 13.35 -6.23 -11.34
C MET A 37 12.88 -7.43 -10.51
N ALA A 38 12.16 -8.38 -11.11
CA ALA A 38 11.46 -9.46 -10.42
C ALA A 38 12.33 -10.44 -9.58
N SER A 39 13.64 -10.21 -9.42
CA SER A 39 14.57 -11.10 -8.71
C SER A 39 15.72 -10.40 -7.96
N ILE A 40 15.52 -9.20 -7.39
CA ILE A 40 16.49 -8.69 -6.40
C ILE A 40 16.02 -9.13 -5.00
N PRO A 41 16.79 -9.98 -4.29
CA PRO A 41 16.47 -10.34 -2.92
C PRO A 41 16.34 -9.07 -2.07
N GLN A 42 15.26 -8.95 -1.29
CA GLN A 42 15.17 -7.88 -0.30
C GLN A 42 16.32 -8.04 0.68
N THR A 43 17.32 -7.15 0.59
CA THR A 43 18.36 -7.01 1.59
C THR A 43 17.74 -6.63 2.94
N ASN A 44 18.46 -6.88 4.04
CA ASN A 44 18.08 -6.41 5.38
C ASN A 44 18.02 -4.87 5.36
N LYS A 45 16.85 -4.32 5.04
CA LYS A 45 16.64 -2.88 5.03
C LYS A 45 16.71 -2.38 6.48
N PRO A 46 17.49 -1.31 6.75
CA PRO A 46 17.48 -0.67 8.06
C PRO A 46 16.06 -0.21 8.40
N PHE A 47 15.79 -0.01 9.69
CA PHE A 47 14.54 0.60 10.10
C PHE A 47 14.41 1.98 9.46
N GLN A 48 13.27 2.22 8.81
CA GLN A 48 12.94 3.50 8.21
C GLN A 48 11.59 3.93 8.77
N PHE A 49 11.56 5.14 9.31
CA PHE A 49 10.32 5.81 9.66
C PHE A 49 9.52 6.09 8.38
N ILE A 50 8.20 5.88 8.44
CA ILE A 50 7.33 6.10 7.29
C ILE A 50 6.31 7.19 7.66
N ALA A 51 6.16 8.20 6.81
CA ALA A 51 5.29 9.36 7.07
C ALA A 51 3.82 8.98 7.24
N THR A 52 3.37 7.88 6.61
CA THR A 52 2.02 7.35 6.79
C THR A 52 1.68 7.00 8.24
N TRP A 53 2.68 6.76 9.08
CA TRP A 53 2.41 6.50 10.49
C TRP A 53 1.75 7.69 11.17
N LEU A 54 2.06 8.92 10.73
CA LEU A 54 1.49 10.15 11.27
C LEU A 54 0.00 10.31 10.97
N SER A 55 -0.53 9.62 9.95
CA SER A 55 -1.97 9.68 9.66
C SER A 55 -2.79 8.78 10.59
N HIS A 56 -2.15 7.89 11.34
CA HIS A 56 -2.85 7.00 12.27
C HIS A 56 -2.92 7.65 13.66
N LEU A 57 -4.14 7.79 14.19
CA LEU A 57 -4.40 8.45 15.48
C LEU A 57 -3.59 7.84 16.64
N ASP A 58 -3.43 6.52 16.66
CA ASP A 58 -2.68 5.83 17.73
C ASP A 58 -1.16 5.94 17.63
N PHE A 59 -0.61 6.48 16.54
CA PHE A 59 0.85 6.55 16.41
C PHE A 59 1.50 7.39 17.51
N ILE A 60 0.82 8.43 18.00
CA ILE A 60 1.31 9.23 19.12
C ILE A 60 1.49 8.40 20.39
N ASN A 61 0.63 7.42 20.62
CA ASN A 61 0.71 6.54 21.78
C ASN A 61 1.91 5.58 21.68
N VAL A 62 2.27 5.16 20.45
CA VAL A 62 3.48 4.38 20.17
C VAL A 62 4.74 5.18 20.50
N VAL A 63 4.77 6.47 20.15
CA VAL A 63 5.88 7.35 20.49
C VAL A 63 5.95 7.53 22.00
N LYS A 64 4.84 7.88 22.64
CA LYS A 64 4.77 8.10 24.10
C LYS A 64 5.25 6.89 24.90
N SER A 65 4.78 5.68 24.57
CA SER A 65 5.16 4.47 25.29
C SER A 65 6.67 4.18 25.27
N CYS A 66 7.40 4.65 24.25
CA CYS A 66 8.85 4.47 24.13
C CYS A 66 9.66 5.63 24.73
N TRP A 67 9.08 6.83 24.79
CA TRP A 67 9.77 8.07 25.15
C TRP A 67 9.42 8.64 26.52
N GLU A 68 8.32 8.21 27.12
CA GLU A 68 7.98 8.57 28.51
C GLU A 68 8.92 7.85 29.51
N GLY A 69 9.15 8.45 30.68
CA GLY A 69 10.06 7.95 31.72
C GLY A 69 11.49 8.54 31.67
N ASN A 70 12.32 8.22 32.68
CA ASN A 70 13.64 8.82 32.88
C ASN A 70 14.80 7.85 32.57
N VAL A 71 14.83 7.30 31.34
CA VAL A 71 15.94 6.49 30.85
C VAL A 71 16.91 7.39 30.08
N SER A 72 18.12 7.57 30.62
CA SER A 72 19.18 8.44 30.08
C SER A 72 19.88 7.90 28.83
N ASN A 73 19.60 6.65 28.42
CA ASN A 73 20.24 6.02 27.28
C ASN A 73 19.45 6.19 25.97
N LEU A 74 19.85 7.17 25.16
CA LEU A 74 19.25 7.45 23.85
C LEU A 74 19.32 6.26 22.88
N LYS A 75 20.45 5.52 22.86
CA LYS A 75 20.62 4.37 21.95
C LYS A 75 19.61 3.27 22.25
N TYR A 76 19.36 3.01 23.53
CA TYR A 76 18.34 2.06 23.96
C TYR A 76 16.95 2.48 23.48
N ARG A 77 16.58 3.75 23.65
CA ARG A 77 15.25 4.25 23.23
C ARG A 77 15.03 4.19 21.73
N ILE A 78 16.05 4.53 20.93
CA ILE A 78 15.95 4.39 19.46
C ILE A 78 15.74 2.93 19.07
N LYS A 79 16.46 2.00 19.71
CA LYS A 79 16.32 0.56 19.45
C LYS A 79 14.93 0.05 19.85
N GLU A 80 14.44 0.47 21.01
CA GLU A 80 13.13 0.05 21.51
C GLU A 80 12.00 0.64 20.66
N PHE A 81 12.04 1.94 20.35
CA PHE A 81 11.12 2.56 19.41
C PHE A 81 11.12 1.86 18.06
N SER A 82 12.30 1.54 17.51
CA SER A 82 12.41 0.81 16.23
C SER A 82 11.76 -0.57 16.28
N ARG A 83 11.79 -1.24 17.44
CA ARG A 83 11.15 -2.54 17.65
C ARG A 83 9.62 -2.38 17.74
N VAL A 84 9.15 -1.53 18.66
CA VAL A 84 7.72 -1.30 18.88
C VAL A 84 7.05 -0.76 17.62
N ALA A 85 7.65 0.21 16.92
CA ALA A 85 7.12 0.75 15.67
C ALA A 85 7.08 -0.29 14.54
N LYS A 86 8.04 -1.23 14.48
CA LYS A 86 8.00 -2.34 13.50
C LYS A 86 6.84 -3.30 13.76
N ASP A 87 6.57 -3.62 15.02
CA ASP A 87 5.50 -4.53 15.39
C ASP A 87 4.14 -3.85 15.18
N TRP A 88 3.97 -2.64 15.69
CA TRP A 88 2.77 -1.82 15.46
C TRP A 88 2.48 -1.60 13.97
N LYS A 89 3.49 -1.34 13.13
CA LYS A 89 3.32 -1.24 11.68
C LYS A 89 2.69 -2.50 11.10
N LYS A 90 3.14 -3.68 11.51
CA LYS A 90 2.60 -4.96 11.02
C LYS A 90 1.16 -5.17 11.47
N GLU A 91 0.81 -4.77 12.69
CA GLU A 91 -0.53 -4.92 13.24
C GLU A 91 -1.53 -3.97 12.58
N VAL A 92 -1.16 -2.69 12.44
CA VAL A 92 -2.05 -1.65 11.94
C VAL A 92 -2.15 -1.63 10.42
N PHE A 93 -1.01 -1.69 9.71
CA PHE A 93 -1.00 -1.57 8.26
C PHE A 93 -0.93 -2.94 7.56
N GLY A 94 -0.42 -3.97 8.25
CA GLY A 94 -0.34 -5.33 7.74
C GLY A 94 0.20 -5.41 6.30
N ASN A 95 -0.46 -6.23 5.48
CA ASN A 95 -0.20 -6.24 4.05
C ASN A 95 -1.15 -5.25 3.35
N ILE A 96 -0.71 -4.00 3.26
CA ILE A 96 -1.44 -2.90 2.60
C ILE A 96 -1.89 -3.27 1.17
N PHE A 97 -1.05 -4.00 0.43
CA PHE A 97 -1.36 -4.47 -0.92
C PHE A 97 -2.45 -5.55 -0.94
N LYS A 98 -2.50 -6.43 0.07
CA LYS A 98 -3.60 -7.40 0.24
C LYS A 98 -4.90 -6.68 0.58
N ARG A 99 -4.86 -5.68 1.47
CA ARG A 99 -6.03 -4.87 1.80
C ARG A 99 -6.57 -4.11 0.59
N LYS A 100 -5.69 -3.45 -0.18
CA LYS A 100 -6.04 -2.77 -1.44
C LYS A 100 -6.72 -3.71 -2.44
N ARG A 101 -6.14 -4.90 -2.68
CA ARG A 101 -6.76 -5.91 -3.56
C ARG A 101 -8.14 -6.35 -3.09
N ASN A 102 -8.32 -6.54 -1.78
CA ASN A 102 -9.62 -6.92 -1.22
C ASN A 102 -10.67 -5.82 -1.40
N ILE A 103 -10.30 -4.55 -1.19
CA ILE A 103 -11.20 -3.41 -1.38
C ILE A 103 -11.60 -3.30 -2.86
N LEU A 104 -10.65 -3.41 -3.79
CA LEU A 104 -10.93 -3.37 -5.23
C LEU A 104 -11.84 -4.53 -5.67
N ALA A 105 -11.62 -5.75 -5.16
CA ALA A 105 -12.47 -6.89 -5.46
C ALA A 105 -13.91 -6.69 -4.95
N LYS A 106 -14.06 -6.11 -3.75
CA LYS A 106 -15.38 -5.77 -3.18
C LYS A 106 -16.07 -4.67 -4.00
N LEU A 107 -15.36 -3.59 -4.34
CA LEU A 107 -15.88 -2.52 -5.20
C LEU A 107 -16.39 -3.07 -6.52
N GLY A 108 -15.58 -3.87 -7.23
CA GLY A 108 -16.00 -4.48 -8.50
C GLY A 108 -17.23 -5.36 -8.35
N SER A 109 -17.37 -6.08 -7.24
CA SER A 109 -18.56 -6.90 -6.95
C SER A 109 -19.79 -6.03 -6.71
N VAL A 110 -19.69 -5.01 -5.84
CA VAL A 110 -20.80 -4.09 -5.51
C VAL A 110 -21.27 -3.34 -6.74
N GLN A 111 -20.34 -2.81 -7.55
CA GLN A 111 -20.65 -2.09 -8.77
C GLN A 111 -21.34 -2.99 -9.80
N LYS A 112 -20.93 -4.26 -9.92
CA LYS A 112 -21.63 -5.23 -10.77
C LYS A 112 -23.07 -5.43 -10.32
N TYR A 113 -23.32 -5.61 -9.02
CA TYR A 113 -24.68 -5.75 -8.50
C TYR A 113 -25.52 -4.48 -8.71
N LEU A 114 -24.93 -3.29 -8.57
CA LEU A 114 -25.61 -2.01 -8.83
C LEU A 114 -26.06 -1.85 -10.29
N MET A 115 -25.31 -2.39 -11.25
CA MET A 115 -25.70 -2.38 -12.68
C MET A 115 -26.93 -3.26 -12.93
N GLU A 116 -27.08 -4.36 -12.21
CA GLU A 116 -28.22 -5.27 -12.32
C GLU A 116 -29.43 -4.75 -11.53
N GLN A 117 -29.20 -4.24 -10.32
CA GLN A 117 -30.24 -3.69 -9.45
C GLN A 117 -29.73 -2.47 -8.65
N PRO A 118 -30.23 -1.26 -8.94
CA PRO A 118 -29.87 -0.07 -8.19
C PRO A 118 -30.53 -0.09 -6.80
N LEU A 119 -29.73 -0.34 -5.76
CA LEU A 119 -30.16 -0.38 -4.36
C LEU A 119 -29.38 0.64 -3.54
N VAL A 120 -30.08 1.47 -2.76
CA VAL A 120 -29.49 2.56 -1.97
C VAL A 120 -28.40 2.06 -1.02
N PHE A 121 -28.59 0.89 -0.39
CA PHE A 121 -27.58 0.34 0.51
C PHE A 121 -26.28 -0.03 -0.22
N LEU A 122 -26.37 -0.52 -1.47
CA LEU A 122 -25.21 -0.84 -2.30
C LEU A 122 -24.49 0.43 -2.75
N SER A 123 -25.22 1.50 -3.06
CA SER A 123 -24.62 2.80 -3.37
C SER A 123 -23.86 3.39 -2.18
N ASN A 124 -24.42 3.28 -0.96
CA ASN A 124 -23.73 3.70 0.26
C ASN A 124 -22.49 2.85 0.54
N LEU A 125 -22.58 1.53 0.29
CA LEU A 125 -21.44 0.63 0.41
C LEU A 125 -20.34 0.97 -0.61
N ASP A 126 -20.69 1.22 -1.87
CA ASP A 126 -19.76 1.66 -2.93
C ASP A 126 -19.04 2.96 -2.55
N LEU A 127 -19.78 3.95 -2.03
CA LEU A 127 -19.21 5.20 -1.55
C LEU A 127 -18.22 4.95 -0.40
N SER A 128 -18.60 4.16 0.62
CA SER A 128 -17.73 3.86 1.75
C SER A 128 -16.45 3.13 1.34
N LEU A 129 -16.55 2.14 0.44
CA LEU A 129 -15.39 1.40 -0.08
C LEU A 129 -14.50 2.29 -0.94
N SER A 130 -15.09 3.22 -1.70
CA SER A 130 -14.35 4.20 -2.49
C SER A 130 -13.58 5.17 -1.61
N LEU A 131 -14.18 5.64 -0.50
CA LEU A 131 -13.48 6.46 0.49
C LEU A 131 -12.33 5.70 1.15
N GLU A 132 -12.54 4.44 1.54
CA GLU A 132 -11.48 3.60 2.11
C GLU A 132 -10.34 3.36 1.10
N HIS A 133 -10.69 3.14 -0.18
CA HIS A 133 -9.70 2.98 -1.24
C HIS A 133 -8.88 4.26 -1.45
N ASN A 134 -9.52 5.42 -1.46
CA ASN A 134 -8.83 6.71 -1.61
C ASN A 134 -7.88 6.99 -0.44
N GLU A 135 -8.28 6.64 0.79
CA GLU A 135 -7.39 6.76 1.94
C GLU A 135 -6.18 5.82 1.83
N MET A 136 -6.39 4.59 1.34
CA MET A 136 -5.28 3.67 1.03
C MET A 136 -4.33 4.25 -0.03
N LEU A 137 -4.86 4.92 -1.06
CA LEU A 137 -4.03 5.55 -2.10
C LEU A 137 -3.16 6.68 -1.54
N LYS A 138 -3.69 7.52 -0.64
CA LYS A 138 -2.88 8.57 0.03
C LYS A 138 -1.75 7.96 0.85
N GLN A 139 -2.03 6.87 1.57
CA GLN A 139 -1.00 6.16 2.32
C GLN A 139 0.06 5.57 1.38
N GLU A 140 -0.35 5.00 0.25
CA GLU A 140 0.56 4.48 -0.76
C GLU A 140 1.41 5.61 -1.39
N GLU A 141 0.82 6.75 -1.72
CA GLU A 141 1.53 7.92 -2.23
C GLU A 141 2.64 8.39 -1.27
N LEU A 142 2.31 8.55 0.01
CA LEU A 142 3.29 8.91 1.05
C LEU A 142 4.41 7.86 1.19
N LEU A 143 4.08 6.57 1.02
CA LEU A 143 5.07 5.49 0.98
C LEU A 143 6.01 5.60 -0.23
N TRP A 144 5.47 5.96 -1.40
CA TRP A 144 6.25 6.13 -2.63
C TRP A 144 7.15 7.35 -2.59
N LEU A 145 6.71 8.45 -2.00
CA LEU A 145 7.52 9.66 -1.80
C LEU A 145 8.77 9.44 -0.92
N GLN A 146 8.81 8.35 -0.15
CA GLN A 146 9.92 8.01 0.75
C GLN A 146 10.81 6.87 0.25
N LYS A 147 10.55 6.35 -0.95
CA LYS A 147 11.37 5.34 -1.62
C LYS A 147 12.28 5.98 -2.65
#